data_AF-A0A3C0UAD0-F1
#
_entry.id   AF-A0A3C0UAD0-F1
#
_cell.length_a   1.000
_cell.length_b   1.000
_cell.length_c   1.000
_cell.angle_alpha   90.00
_cell.angle_beta   90.00
_cell.angle_gamma   90.00
#
_symmetry.space_group_name_H-M   'P 1'
#
loop_
_entity.id
_entity.type
_entity.pdbx_description
1 polymer ?
#
loop_
_entity_poly.entity_id
_entity_poly.type
_entity_poly.pdbx_seq_one_letter_code
_entity_poly.pdbx_strand_id
1 'polypeptide(L)'
;LWASTGTKNAAYSDCKYVDELVAPFVVNTMPEKTLNALADHGDGAPSIKGTYEESHAIMNKLAELGINIKDVTDQLEADGVAKFIASWDTVLADVQAGIDRVNG
;
A
#
# COMPACT_ATOMS: atom_id res chain seq x y z
N LEU A 1 4.50 -10.06 -2.93
CA LEU A 1 3.46 -9.22 -3.57
C LEU A 1 3.46 -7.89 -2.85
N TRP A 2 3.53 -6.78 -3.58
CA TRP A 2 3.41 -5.43 -3.03
C TRP A 2 1.99 -4.93 -3.26
N ALA A 3 1.34 -4.44 -2.22
CA ALA A 3 0.00 -3.86 -2.27
C ALA A 3 0.01 -2.46 -1.65
N SER A 4 -1.06 -1.69 -1.88
CA SER A 4 -1.18 -0.32 -1.38
C SER A 4 -0.07 0.62 -1.86
N THR A 5 0.36 0.46 -3.11
CA THR A 5 1.50 1.16 -3.73
C THR A 5 1.13 2.50 -4.38
N GLY A 6 -0.06 3.02 -4.11
CA GLY A 6 -0.41 4.39 -4.49
C GLY A 6 0.21 5.40 -3.53
N THR A 7 1.01 6.33 -4.05
CA THR A 7 1.61 7.43 -3.27
C THR A 7 0.54 8.24 -2.53
N LYS A 8 0.75 8.47 -1.22
CA LYS A 8 -0.19 9.19 -0.34
C LYS A 8 0.24 10.62 -0.03
N ASN A 9 1.51 10.94 -0.25
CA ASN A 9 2.08 12.27 0.00
C ASN A 9 2.43 12.92 -1.34
N ALA A 10 1.82 14.08 -1.65
CA ALA A 10 2.03 14.81 -2.90
C ALA A 10 3.45 15.36 -3.08
N ALA A 11 4.27 15.40 -2.01
CA ALA A 11 5.68 15.76 -2.11
C ALA A 11 6.54 14.65 -2.74
N TYR A 12 6.00 13.44 -2.90
CA TYR A 12 6.68 12.32 -3.53
C TYR A 12 6.16 12.09 -4.94
N SER A 13 7.01 11.52 -5.79
CA SER A 13 6.57 10.97 -7.08
C SER A 13 5.35 10.05 -6.88
N ASP A 14 4.35 10.18 -7.74
CA ASP A 14 3.18 9.29 -7.74
C ASP A 14 3.52 7.86 -8.21
N CYS A 15 4.73 7.66 -8.73
CA CYS A 15 5.33 6.37 -9.06
C CYS A 15 6.27 5.80 -7.97
N LYS A 16 6.54 6.57 -6.88
CA LYS A 16 7.57 6.25 -5.86
C LYS A 16 7.58 4.79 -5.43
N TYR A 17 6.44 4.24 -5.01
CA TYR A 17 6.43 2.87 -4.47
C TYR A 17 6.55 1.79 -5.54
N VAL A 18 6.30 2.09 -6.81
CA VAL A 18 6.48 1.12 -7.88
C VAL A 18 7.92 1.10 -8.33
N ASP A 19 8.49 2.27 -8.63
CA ASP A 19 9.86 2.39 -9.12
C ASP A 19 10.88 1.83 -8.12
N GLU A 20 10.66 2.01 -6.81
CA GLU A 20 11.59 1.57 -5.76
C GLU A 20 11.41 0.10 -5.34
N LEU A 21 10.44 -0.63 -5.94
CA LEU A 21 10.10 -2.02 -5.54
C LEU A 21 10.15 -3.04 -6.69
N VAL A 22 10.91 -2.75 -7.75
CA VAL A 22 11.05 -3.63 -8.91
C VAL A 22 12.09 -4.72 -8.63
N ALA A 23 11.66 -5.98 -8.72
CA ALA A 23 12.52 -7.15 -8.59
C ALA A 23 11.98 -8.36 -9.40
N PRO A 24 12.83 -9.37 -9.70
CA PRO A 24 12.35 -10.62 -10.27
C PRO A 24 11.37 -11.34 -9.35
N PHE A 25 10.39 -12.05 -9.95
CA PHE A 25 9.44 -12.93 -9.25
C PHE A 25 8.54 -12.24 -8.20
N VAL A 26 8.31 -10.94 -8.33
CA VAL A 26 7.32 -10.20 -7.51
C VAL A 26 6.18 -9.68 -8.37
N VAL A 27 5.05 -9.42 -7.72
CA VAL A 27 3.89 -8.75 -8.30
C VAL A 27 3.61 -7.49 -7.49
N ASN A 28 3.26 -6.40 -8.17
CA ASN A 28 2.77 -5.17 -7.56
C ASN A 28 1.30 -4.95 -7.97
N THR A 29 0.39 -4.91 -7.00
CA THR A 29 -1.03 -4.64 -7.21
C THR A 29 -1.31 -3.14 -7.09
N MET A 30 -1.27 -2.47 -8.24
CA MET A 30 -1.36 -1.01 -8.32
C MET A 30 -2.82 -0.55 -8.46
N PRO A 31 -3.21 0.58 -7.83
CA PRO A 31 -4.40 1.32 -8.25
C PRO A 31 -4.24 1.82 -9.70
N GLU A 32 -5.34 1.96 -10.43
CA GLU A 32 -5.35 2.41 -11.84
C GLU A 32 -4.59 3.73 -12.05
N LYS A 33 -4.78 4.71 -11.17
CA LYS A 33 -4.05 5.99 -11.24
C LYS A 33 -2.53 5.81 -11.20
N THR A 34 -2.04 4.91 -10.34
CA THR A 34 -0.61 4.62 -10.21
C THR A 34 -0.09 3.87 -11.44
N LEU A 35 -0.87 2.94 -11.98
CA LEU A 35 -0.54 2.26 -13.23
C LEU A 35 -0.39 3.26 -14.39
N ASN A 36 -1.32 4.20 -14.51
CA ASN A 36 -1.28 5.23 -15.55
C ASN A 36 -0.10 6.20 -15.37
N ALA A 37 0.21 6.60 -14.14
CA ALA A 37 1.38 7.44 -13.85
C ALA A 37 2.68 6.73 -14.25
N LEU A 38 2.82 5.46 -13.87
CA LEU A 38 3.97 4.64 -14.24
C LEU A 38 4.13 4.53 -15.76
N ALA A 39 3.03 4.32 -16.48
CA ALA A 39 3.05 4.22 -17.94
C ALA A 39 3.39 5.54 -18.65
N ASP A 40 3.06 6.68 -18.03
CA ASP A 40 3.32 8.01 -18.56
C ASP A 40 4.77 8.45 -18.32
N HIS A 41 5.28 8.29 -17.09
CA HIS A 41 6.56 8.87 -16.69
C HIS A 41 7.34 8.07 -15.61
N GLY A 42 6.99 6.81 -15.36
CA GLY A 42 7.73 5.94 -14.45
C GLY A 42 9.05 5.42 -15.03
N ASP A 43 9.96 4.99 -14.17
CA ASP A 43 11.23 4.37 -14.59
C ASP A 43 11.07 2.85 -14.82
N GLY A 44 10.47 2.15 -13.84
CA GLY A 44 10.20 0.71 -13.96
C GLY A 44 11.45 -0.19 -14.02
N ALA A 45 12.65 0.34 -13.79
CA ALA A 45 13.90 -0.42 -13.80
C ALA A 45 14.10 -1.23 -12.49
N PRO A 46 14.83 -2.36 -12.51
CA PRO A 46 15.15 -3.10 -11.29
C PRO A 46 15.87 -2.24 -10.25
N SER A 47 15.27 -2.12 -9.06
CA SER A 47 15.71 -1.17 -8.03
C SER A 47 16.07 -1.82 -6.69
N ILE A 48 15.50 -2.99 -6.35
CA ILE A 48 15.74 -3.64 -5.05
C ILE A 48 17.16 -4.22 -4.92
N LYS A 49 17.74 -4.70 -6.02
CA LYS A 49 19.02 -5.41 -5.95
C LYS A 49 20.14 -4.43 -5.58
N GLY A 50 20.79 -4.69 -4.44
CA GLY A 50 21.93 -3.89 -3.96
C GLY A 50 21.57 -2.87 -2.86
N THR A 51 20.29 -2.72 -2.51
CA THR A 51 19.85 -1.75 -1.49
C THR A 51 19.68 -2.35 -0.09
N TYR A 52 20.03 -3.63 0.09
CA TYR A 52 19.76 -4.37 1.33
C TYR A 52 20.46 -3.77 2.56
N GLU A 53 21.76 -3.44 2.43
CA GLU A 53 22.53 -2.85 3.54
C GLU A 53 21.97 -1.49 3.95
N GLU A 54 21.63 -0.63 2.99
CA GLU A 54 20.99 0.65 3.25
C GLU A 54 19.63 0.48 3.91
N SER A 55 18.81 -0.47 3.44
CA SER A 55 17.51 -0.79 4.02
C SER A 55 17.65 -1.23 5.48
N HIS A 56 18.62 -2.10 5.79
CA HIS A 56 18.91 -2.50 7.17
C HIS A 56 19.38 -1.32 8.03
N ALA A 57 20.23 -0.44 7.50
CA ALA A 57 20.66 0.76 8.21
C ALA A 57 19.49 1.70 8.54
N ILE A 58 18.51 1.84 7.64
CA ILE A 58 17.29 2.61 7.89
C ILE A 58 16.49 1.98 9.03
N MET A 59 16.30 0.65 9.02
CA MET A 59 15.57 -0.05 10.08
C MET A 59 16.26 0.11 11.45
N ASN A 60 17.60 0.05 11.50
CA ASN A 60 18.36 0.28 12.72
C ASN A 60 18.20 1.72 13.23
N LYS A 61 18.25 2.72 12.35
CA LYS A 61 18.03 4.13 12.72
C LYS A 61 16.63 4.37 13.28
N LEU A 62 15.60 3.72 12.74
CA LEU A 62 14.25 3.79 13.31
C LEU A 62 14.25 3.28 14.77
N ALA A 63 14.91 2.15 15.04
CA ALA A 63 15.03 1.62 16.39
C ALA A 63 15.83 2.53 17.33
N GLU A 64 16.92 3.15 16.85
CA GLU A 64 17.71 4.14 17.62
C GLU A 64 16.87 5.37 18.01
N LEU A 65 15.92 5.75 17.16
CA LEU A 65 14.95 6.82 17.44
C LEU A 65 13.80 6.38 18.36
N GLY A 66 13.83 5.14 18.86
CA GLY A 66 12.78 4.58 19.72
C GLY A 66 11.53 4.13 18.96
N ILE A 67 11.58 4.02 17.63
CA ILE A 67 10.47 3.52 16.81
C ILE A 67 10.53 2.01 16.78
N ASN A 68 9.65 1.38 17.55
CA ASN A 68 9.51 -0.08 17.55
C ASN A 68 8.67 -0.53 16.36
N ILE A 69 9.30 -1.22 15.40
CA ILE A 69 8.60 -1.71 14.21
C ILE A 69 7.47 -2.68 14.56
N LYS A 70 7.60 -3.46 15.63
CA LYS A 70 6.57 -4.41 16.04
C LYS A 70 5.29 -3.69 16.45
N ASP A 71 5.40 -2.65 17.27
CA ASP A 71 4.24 -1.89 17.73
C ASP A 71 3.55 -1.19 16.56
N VAL A 72 4.33 -0.68 15.60
CA VAL A 72 3.80 -0.10 14.36
C VAL A 72 3.04 -1.15 13.54
N THR A 73 3.61 -2.34 13.35
CA THR A 73 2.95 -3.39 12.56
C THR A 73 1.72 -3.96 13.25
N ASP A 74 1.75 -4.12 14.59
CA ASP A 74 0.60 -4.58 15.37
C ASP A 74 -0.58 -3.60 15.22
N GLN A 75 -0.30 -2.29 15.30
CA GLN A 75 -1.32 -1.26 15.11
C GLN A 75 -1.86 -1.25 13.68
N LEU A 76 -0.98 -1.33 12.68
CA LEU A 76 -1.40 -1.34 11.26
C LEU A 76 -2.24 -2.56 10.92
N GLU A 77 -1.96 -3.72 11.51
CA GLU A 77 -2.75 -4.93 11.35
C GLU A 77 -4.15 -4.75 11.95
N ALA A 78 -4.25 -4.29 13.20
CA ALA A 78 -5.52 -4.05 13.87
C ALA A 78 -6.38 -3.01 13.11
N ASP A 79 -5.78 -1.90 12.70
CA ASP A 79 -6.44 -0.87 11.89
C ASP A 79 -6.87 -1.41 10.52
N GLY A 80 -6.05 -2.28 9.92
CA GLY A 80 -6.34 -2.96 8.68
C GLY A 80 -7.61 -3.78 8.80
N VAL A 81 -7.67 -4.70 9.77
CA VAL A 81 -8.85 -5.54 10.03
C VAL A 81 -10.10 -4.68 10.26
N ALA A 82 -9.99 -3.63 11.08
CA ALA A 82 -11.11 -2.73 11.35
C ALA A 82 -11.62 -2.03 10.07
N LYS A 83 -10.73 -1.56 9.20
CA LYS A 83 -11.10 -0.94 7.91
C LYS A 83 -11.79 -1.93 6.98
N PHE A 84 -11.31 -3.17 6.91
CA PHE A 84 -11.94 -4.21 6.11
C PHE A 84 -13.36 -4.53 6.60
N ILE A 85 -13.57 -4.65 7.91
CA ILE A 85 -14.91 -4.85 8.50
C ILE A 85 -15.82 -3.68 8.13
N ALA A 86 -15.38 -2.44 8.33
CA ALA A 86 -16.18 -1.25 8.01
C ALA A 86 -16.56 -1.16 6.52
N SER A 87 -15.63 -1.48 5.62
CA SER A 87 -15.91 -1.55 4.17
C SER A 87 -16.91 -2.65 3.84
N TRP A 88 -16.86 -3.80 4.53
CA TRP A 88 -17.82 -4.89 4.32
C TRP A 88 -19.22 -4.53 4.80
N ASP A 89 -19.34 -3.92 5.98
CA ASP A 89 -20.62 -3.45 6.52
C ASP A 89 -21.29 -2.43 5.58
N THR A 90 -20.48 -1.58 4.95
CA THR A 90 -20.96 -0.63 3.94
C THR A 90 -21.57 -1.36 2.74
N VAL A 91 -20.90 -2.40 2.22
CA VAL A 91 -21.43 -3.22 1.11
C VAL A 91 -22.73 -3.91 1.51
N LEU A 92 -22.82 -4.46 2.72
CA LEU A 92 -24.05 -5.11 3.21
C LEU A 92 -25.22 -4.12 3.29
N ALA A 93 -24.97 -2.91 3.80
CA ALA A 93 -25.99 -1.86 3.88
C ALA A 93 -26.46 -1.42 2.48
N ASP A 94 -25.54 -1.24 1.54
CA ASP A 94 -25.87 -0.84 0.17
C ASP A 94 -26.69 -1.92 -0.56
N VAL A 95 -26.34 -3.20 -0.37
CA VAL A 95 -27.07 -4.34 -0.92
C VAL A 95 -28.48 -4.40 -0.32
N GLN A 96 -28.62 -4.24 1.00
CA GLN A 96 -29.93 -4.22 1.65
C GLN A 96 -30.81 -3.07 1.13
N ALA A 97 -30.25 -1.87 1.02
CA ALA A 97 -30.95 -0.73 0.45
C ALA A 97 -31.38 -0.98 -1.01
N GLY A 98 -30.59 -1.75 -1.76
CA GLY A 98 -30.96 -2.21 -3.10
C GLY A 98 -32.16 -3.15 -3.12
N ILE A 99 -32.18 -4.13 -2.22
CA ILE A 99 -33.28 -5.08 -2.07
C ILE A 99 -34.57 -4.35 -1.69
N ASP A 100 -34.50 -3.44 -0.73
CA ASP A 100 -35.66 -2.69 -0.24
C ASP A 100 -36.29 -1.81 -1.34
N ARG A 101 -35.47 -1.22 -2.22
CA ARG A 101 -35.95 -0.42 -3.36
C ARG A 101 -36.73 -1.22 -4.40
N VAL A 102 -36.46 -2.52 -4.54
CA VAL A 102 -37.13 -3.37 -5.54
C VAL A 102 -38.38 -4.04 -4.96
N ASN A 103 -38.41 -4.24 -3.65
CA ASN A 103 -39.51 -4.90 -2.95
C ASN A 103 -40.61 -3.95 -2.44
N GLY A 104 -40.36 -2.64 -2.43
CA GLY A 104 -41.35 -1.59 -2.14
C GLY A 104 -41.95 -0.99 -3.40
#